data_AF-A0A537ZGS0-F1
#
_entry.id   AF-A0A537ZGS0-F1
#
_cell.length_a   1.000
_cell.length_b   1.000
_cell.length_c   1.000
_cell.angle_alpha   90.00
_cell.angle_beta   90.00
_cell.angle_gamma   90.00
#
_symmetry.space_group_name_H-M   'P 1'
#
loop_
_entity.id
_entity.type
_entity.pdbx_description
1 polymer ?
#
loop_
_entity_poly.entity_id
_entity_poly.type
_entity_poly.pdbx_seq_one_letter_code
_entity_poly.pdbx_strand_id
1 'polypeptide(L)'
;MLTIADVVDLGRYPVHELESAEGSALVESCREALRREGAVKLDGFLRAEATETLVAGARELATLGYANDEEHNAYFDDEIDESLPEDDPRRILVRSAQKAVAMDLLPPTFGARFVYESEVMASFVAAALEKDVLYASADPLDGCNMTVYEERDELGWHFDQSEFSVTLM
;
A
#
# COMPACT_ATOMS: atom_id res chain seq x y z
N MET A 1 8.19 4.36 23.92
CA MET A 1 8.33 4.66 22.48
C MET A 1 7.57 3.58 21.75
N LEU A 2 6.89 3.91 20.65
CA LEU A 2 6.22 2.93 19.81
C LEU A 2 7.27 2.02 19.17
N THR A 3 7.01 0.72 19.14
CA THR A 3 7.86 -0.30 18.53
C THR A 3 7.08 -1.06 17.45
N ILE A 4 7.79 -1.77 16.56
CA ILE A 4 7.13 -2.59 15.54
C ILE A 4 6.24 -3.69 16.15
N ALA A 5 6.61 -4.20 17.32
CA ALA A 5 5.83 -5.21 18.06
C ALA A 5 4.51 -4.68 18.63
N ASP A 6 4.38 -3.35 18.79
CA ASP A 6 3.13 -2.73 19.22
C ASP A 6 2.11 -2.64 18.07
N VAL A 7 2.57 -2.76 16.81
CA VAL A 7 1.76 -2.54 15.60
C VAL A 7 1.53 -3.84 14.81
N VAL A 8 2.60 -4.60 14.56
CA VAL A 8 2.58 -5.85 13.79
C VAL A 8 2.44 -7.05 14.73
N ASP A 9 1.65 -8.05 14.36
CA ASP A 9 1.58 -9.32 15.06
C ASP A 9 2.84 -10.16 14.76
N LEU A 10 3.93 -9.86 15.46
CA LEU A 10 5.22 -10.53 15.29
C LEU A 10 5.20 -12.01 15.69
N GLY A 11 4.22 -12.44 16.48
CA GLY A 11 4.04 -13.85 16.84
C GLY A 11 3.51 -14.65 15.66
N ARG A 12 2.68 -14.03 14.81
CA ARG A 12 2.18 -14.62 13.57
C ARG A 12 3.10 -14.36 12.37
N TYR A 13 3.73 -13.18 12.33
CA TYR A 13 4.56 -12.71 11.23
C TYR A 13 5.93 -12.24 11.76
N PRO A 14 6.93 -13.12 11.88
CA PRO A 14 8.24 -12.79 12.46
C PRO A 14 9.13 -11.96 11.50
N VAL A 15 8.62 -10.83 11.01
CA VAL A 15 9.30 -9.92 10.06
C VAL A 15 10.58 -9.28 10.62
N HIS A 16 10.77 -9.34 11.93
CA HIS A 16 11.96 -8.87 12.65
C HIS A 16 13.09 -9.90 12.73
N GLU A 17 12.83 -11.16 12.37
CA GLU A 17 13.79 -12.27 12.44
C GLU A 17 13.83 -13.04 11.12
N LEU A 18 14.11 -12.36 10.00
CA LEU A 18 14.05 -12.95 8.65
C LEU A 18 15.02 -14.14 8.44
N GLU A 19 16.07 -14.23 9.26
CA GLU A 19 17.05 -15.34 9.24
C GLU A 19 16.60 -16.56 10.07
N SER A 20 15.53 -16.44 10.87
CA SER A 20 14.97 -17.59 11.60
C SER A 20 14.27 -18.56 10.63
N ALA A 21 14.00 -19.78 11.10
CA ALA A 21 13.27 -20.77 10.30
C ALA A 21 11.86 -20.26 9.94
N GLU A 22 11.19 -19.63 10.90
CA GLU A 22 9.85 -19.07 10.76
C GLU A 22 9.84 -17.82 9.86
N GLY A 23 10.83 -16.93 10.01
CA GLY A 23 11.00 -15.74 9.17
C GLY A 23 11.32 -16.09 7.71
N SER A 24 12.23 -17.04 7.50
CA SER A 24 12.57 -17.54 6.16
C SER A 24 11.37 -18.23 5.49
N ALA A 25 10.61 -19.03 6.24
CA ALA A 25 9.39 -19.66 5.75
C ALA A 25 8.30 -18.63 5.36
N LEU A 26 8.15 -17.56 6.15
CA LEU A 26 7.26 -16.45 5.81
C LEU A 26 7.67 -15.80 4.48
N VAL A 27 8.94 -15.45 4.32
CA VAL A 27 9.45 -14.83 3.08
C VAL A 27 9.21 -15.72 1.87
N GLU A 28 9.50 -17.02 1.96
CA GLU A 28 9.29 -17.93 0.83
C GLU A 28 7.80 -18.06 0.50
N SER A 29 6.93 -18.12 1.51
CA SER A 29 5.47 -18.15 1.27
C SER A 29 4.98 -16.88 0.54
N CYS A 30 5.54 -15.71 0.87
CA CYS A 30 5.23 -14.46 0.16
C CYS A 30 5.73 -14.52 -1.29
N ARG A 31 6.95 -15.00 -1.52
CA ARG A 31 7.51 -15.14 -2.88
C ARG A 31 6.70 -16.09 -3.74
N GLU A 32 6.32 -17.26 -3.21
CA GLU A 32 5.48 -18.22 -3.91
C GLU A 32 4.11 -17.61 -4.28
N ALA A 33 3.49 -16.87 -3.37
CA ALA A 33 2.23 -16.18 -3.63
C ALA A 33 2.38 -15.09 -4.71
N LEU A 34 3.39 -14.24 -4.60
CA LEU A 34 3.69 -13.19 -5.58
C LEU A 34 3.97 -13.77 -6.98
N ARG A 35 4.77 -14.83 -7.09
CA ARG A 35 5.07 -15.48 -8.38
C ARG A 35 3.84 -16.13 -9.01
N ARG A 36 2.93 -16.67 -8.20
CA ARG A 36 1.75 -17.40 -8.68
C ARG A 36 0.57 -16.48 -9.01
N GLU A 37 0.30 -15.51 -8.13
CA GLU A 37 -0.93 -14.71 -8.15
C GLU A 37 -0.67 -13.22 -8.44
N GLY A 38 0.58 -12.77 -8.42
CA GLY A 38 0.93 -11.34 -8.50
C GLY A 38 0.68 -10.55 -7.22
N ALA A 39 0.17 -11.19 -6.16
CA ALA A 39 -0.13 -10.55 -4.88
C ALA A 39 -0.03 -11.55 -3.71
N VAL A 40 0.13 -11.01 -2.49
CA VAL A 40 0.08 -11.78 -1.24
C VAL A 40 -0.78 -11.05 -0.21
N LYS A 41 -1.63 -11.78 0.51
CA LYS A 41 -2.46 -11.25 1.60
C LYS A 41 -2.00 -11.82 2.94
N LEU A 42 -1.71 -10.94 3.90
CA LEU A 42 -1.30 -11.31 5.26
C LEU A 42 -2.42 -10.93 6.24
N ASP A 43 -3.42 -11.81 6.37
CA ASP A 43 -4.57 -11.56 7.25
C ASP A 43 -4.15 -11.42 8.72
N GLY A 44 -4.59 -10.36 9.39
CA GLY A 44 -4.20 -10.09 10.77
C GLY A 44 -2.73 -9.74 10.93
N PHE A 45 -2.13 -9.12 9.90
CA PHE A 45 -0.76 -8.61 9.96
C PHE A 45 -0.60 -7.56 11.07
N LEU A 46 -1.56 -6.65 11.17
CA LEU A 46 -1.64 -5.68 12.26
C LEU A 46 -2.33 -6.31 13.47
N ARG A 47 -1.85 -5.94 14.67
CA ARG A 47 -2.52 -6.28 15.93
C ARG A 47 -3.87 -5.59 16.00
N ALA A 48 -4.87 -6.26 16.56
CA ALA A 48 -6.23 -5.72 16.69
C ALA A 48 -6.26 -4.33 17.38
N GLU A 49 -5.49 -4.16 18.48
CA GLU A 49 -5.45 -2.90 19.20
C GLU A 49 -4.79 -1.77 18.38
N ALA A 50 -3.80 -2.12 17.55
CA ALA A 50 -3.15 -1.19 16.63
C ALA A 50 -4.10 -0.80 15.49
N THR A 51 -4.85 -1.76 14.94
CA THR A 51 -5.89 -1.50 13.93
C THR A 51 -6.97 -0.56 14.47
N GLU A 52 -7.46 -0.76 15.69
CA GLU A 52 -8.45 0.13 16.31
C GLU A 52 -7.92 1.57 16.42
N THR A 53 -6.68 1.72 16.88
CA THR A 53 -6.02 3.03 17.01
C THR A 53 -5.81 3.69 15.64
N LEU A 54 -5.39 2.90 14.64
CA LEU A 54 -5.20 3.34 13.25
C LEU A 54 -6.50 3.84 12.64
N VAL A 55 -7.58 3.08 12.78
CA VAL A 55 -8.90 3.44 12.24
C VAL A 55 -9.42 4.71 12.92
N ALA A 56 -9.24 4.87 14.23
CA ALA A 56 -9.62 6.10 14.92
C ALA A 56 -8.86 7.32 14.39
N GLY A 57 -7.54 7.23 14.27
CA GLY A 57 -6.72 8.31 13.71
C GLY A 57 -7.02 8.59 12.24
N ALA A 58 -7.25 7.54 11.44
CA ALA A 58 -7.63 7.66 10.04
C ALA A 58 -8.93 8.45 9.85
N ARG A 59 -9.93 8.24 10.71
CA ARG A 59 -11.19 9.00 10.68
C ARG A 59 -11.00 10.49 10.94
N GLU A 60 -10.07 10.86 11.81
CA GLU A 60 -9.75 12.27 12.08
C GLU A 60 -9.03 12.90 10.88
N LEU A 61 -8.03 12.19 10.34
CA LEU A 61 -7.21 12.65 9.21
C LEU A 61 -7.96 12.67 7.87
N ALA A 62 -9.01 11.86 7.71
CA ALA A 62 -9.80 11.80 6.47
C ALA A 62 -10.40 13.17 6.06
N THR A 63 -10.60 14.07 7.04
CA THR A 63 -11.09 15.44 6.78
C THR A 63 -10.07 16.31 6.04
N LEU A 64 -8.80 15.91 6.01
CA LEU A 64 -7.71 16.60 5.31
C LEU A 64 -7.51 16.10 3.88
N GLY A 65 -8.28 15.08 3.46
CA GLY A 65 -8.10 14.44 2.15
C GLY A 65 -8.40 15.37 0.98
N TYR A 66 -7.50 15.37 0.00
CA TYR A 66 -7.75 16.01 -1.29
C TYR A 66 -8.62 15.09 -2.14
N ALA A 67 -9.76 15.60 -2.61
CA ALA A 67 -10.70 14.83 -3.41
C ALA A 67 -10.30 14.83 -4.89
N ASN A 68 -10.35 13.65 -5.51
CA ASN A 68 -10.26 13.45 -6.94
C ASN A 68 -11.55 12.77 -7.46
N ASP A 69 -11.99 13.15 -8.66
CA ASP A 69 -13.08 12.49 -9.41
C ASP A 69 -12.81 12.71 -10.90
N GLU A 70 -12.14 11.74 -11.52
CA GLU A 70 -11.60 11.85 -12.87
C GLU A 70 -11.82 10.56 -13.67
N GLU A 71 -11.91 10.70 -14.98
CA GLU A 71 -11.86 9.57 -15.92
C GLU A 71 -10.45 9.40 -16.46
N HIS A 72 -10.00 8.16 -16.56
CA HIS A 72 -8.69 7.81 -17.13
C HIS A 72 -8.76 6.47 -17.85
N ASN A 73 -7.79 6.19 -18.72
CA ASN A 73 -7.59 4.84 -19.25
C ASN A 73 -6.76 4.00 -18.26
N ALA A 74 -6.49 2.75 -18.61
CA ALA A 74 -5.75 1.82 -17.75
C ALA A 74 -4.30 2.24 -17.40
N TYR A 75 -3.76 3.25 -18.08
CA TYR A 75 -2.37 3.71 -17.97
C TYR A 75 -2.24 5.19 -17.57
N PHE A 76 -3.36 5.89 -17.35
CA PHE A 76 -3.42 7.33 -17.08
C PHE A 76 -2.84 8.20 -18.21
N ASP A 77 -3.05 7.81 -19.48
CA ASP A 77 -2.64 8.65 -20.60
C ASP A 77 -3.54 9.90 -20.72
N ASP A 78 -2.93 11.06 -20.95
CA ASP A 78 -3.66 12.34 -21.13
C ASP A 78 -4.48 12.37 -22.43
N GLU A 79 -4.05 11.62 -23.45
CA GLU A 79 -4.67 11.59 -24.78
C GLU A 79 -5.06 10.16 -25.16
N ILE A 80 -6.25 10.03 -25.77
CA ILE A 80 -6.75 8.74 -26.27
C ILE A 80 -6.45 8.61 -27.77
N ASP A 81 -5.65 7.61 -28.14
CA ASP A 81 -5.36 7.29 -29.54
C ASP A 81 -6.55 6.58 -30.20
N GLU A 82 -7.35 7.34 -30.94
CA GLU A 82 -8.52 6.82 -31.68
C GLU A 82 -8.17 5.84 -32.81
N SER A 83 -6.89 5.70 -33.18
CA SER A 83 -6.46 4.74 -34.21
C SER A 83 -6.38 3.30 -33.70
N LEU A 84 -6.40 3.09 -32.38
CA LEU A 84 -6.40 1.78 -31.75
C LEU A 84 -7.77 1.09 -31.87
N PRO A 85 -7.87 -0.25 -31.72
CA PRO A 85 -9.15 -0.95 -31.64
C PRO A 85 -10.06 -0.44 -30.51
N GLU A 86 -11.38 -0.44 -30.70
CA GLU A 86 -12.34 0.06 -29.69
C GLU A 86 -12.29 -0.71 -28.34
N ASP A 87 -11.81 -1.94 -28.36
CA ASP A 87 -11.62 -2.81 -27.19
C ASP A 87 -10.19 -2.78 -26.62
N ASP A 88 -9.31 -1.92 -27.14
CA ASP A 88 -7.98 -1.70 -26.59
C ASP A 88 -8.10 -1.00 -25.22
N PRO A 89 -7.45 -1.49 -24.14
CA PRO A 89 -7.50 -0.87 -22.82
C PRO A 89 -7.11 0.61 -22.78
N ARG A 90 -6.31 1.09 -23.75
CA ARG A 90 -5.94 2.50 -23.87
C ARG A 90 -7.07 3.39 -24.39
N ARG A 91 -8.13 2.82 -24.97
CA ARG A 91 -9.34 3.52 -25.44
C ARG A 91 -10.53 3.40 -24.48
N ILE A 92 -10.43 2.57 -23.45
CA ILE A 92 -11.49 2.38 -22.46
C ILE A 92 -11.27 3.34 -21.31
N LEU A 93 -12.19 4.30 -21.14
CA LEU A 93 -12.20 5.19 -20.00
C LEU A 93 -12.95 4.55 -18.83
N VAL A 94 -12.36 4.67 -17.64
CA VAL A 94 -12.93 4.29 -16.36
C VAL A 94 -12.87 5.48 -15.42
N ARG A 95 -13.83 5.56 -14.49
CA ARG A 95 -13.86 6.60 -13.47
C ARG A 95 -13.09 6.17 -12.23
N SER A 96 -12.34 7.09 -11.63
CA SER A 96 -11.78 6.98 -10.29
C SER A 96 -12.20 8.19 -9.47
N ALA A 97 -12.84 7.92 -8.33
CA ALA A 97 -13.25 8.92 -7.36
C ALA A 97 -12.84 8.46 -5.96
N GLN A 98 -12.06 9.29 -5.26
CA GLN A 98 -11.52 9.00 -3.93
C GLN A 98 -10.93 10.27 -3.32
N LYS A 99 -10.60 10.24 -2.02
CA LYS A 99 -9.74 11.25 -1.40
C LYS A 99 -8.39 10.65 -1.03
N ALA A 100 -7.33 11.42 -1.13
CA ALA A 100 -6.00 11.04 -0.65
C ALA A 100 -5.50 12.03 0.40
N VAL A 101 -4.97 11.50 1.50
CA VAL A 101 -4.20 12.26 2.50
C VAL A 101 -2.73 11.95 2.27
N ALA A 102 -1.96 12.97 1.90
CA ALA A 102 -0.53 12.88 1.62
C ALA A 102 0.30 12.65 2.90
N MET A 103 1.51 12.10 2.73
CA MET A 103 2.37 11.67 3.84
C MET A 103 2.75 12.80 4.82
N ASP A 104 2.93 14.02 4.33
CA ASP A 104 3.27 15.20 5.14
C ASP A 104 2.16 15.60 6.13
N LEU A 105 0.92 15.22 5.83
CA LEU A 105 -0.24 15.38 6.71
C LEU A 105 -0.42 14.21 7.70
N LEU A 106 0.31 13.11 7.52
CA LEU A 106 0.30 11.96 8.43
C LEU A 106 1.35 12.18 9.54
N PRO A 107 0.97 12.26 10.83
CA PRO A 107 1.94 12.36 11.91
C PRO A 107 2.91 11.15 11.92
N PRO A 108 4.18 11.30 12.31
CA PRO A 108 5.10 10.16 12.45
C PRO A 108 4.62 9.07 13.41
N THR A 109 3.73 9.43 14.34
CA THR A 109 3.08 8.49 15.28
C THR A 109 1.87 7.78 14.68
N PHE A 110 1.42 8.15 13.49
CA PHE A 110 0.38 7.43 12.78
C PHE A 110 0.92 6.06 12.35
N GLY A 111 0.29 4.99 12.84
CA GLY A 111 0.80 3.62 12.71
C GLY A 111 1.19 3.20 11.29
N ALA A 112 0.46 3.65 10.25
CA ALA A 112 0.80 3.32 8.87
C ALA A 112 2.10 4.00 8.42
N ARG A 113 2.28 5.28 8.75
CA ARG A 113 3.53 6.01 8.50
C ARG A 113 4.70 5.40 9.29
N PHE A 114 4.46 5.03 10.55
CA PHE A 114 5.46 4.36 11.38
C PHE A 114 5.90 3.00 10.79
N VAL A 115 4.96 2.20 10.26
CA VAL A 115 5.26 0.94 9.57
C VAL A 115 6.05 1.20 8.29
N TYR A 116 5.67 2.21 7.50
CA TYR A 116 6.37 2.59 6.27
C TYR A 116 7.82 3.05 6.52
N GLU A 117 8.06 3.85 7.56
CA GLU A 117 9.39 4.36 7.92
C GLU A 117 10.26 3.31 8.66
N SER A 118 9.75 2.10 8.90
CA SER A 118 10.46 1.05 9.66
C SER A 118 11.46 0.27 8.81
N GLU A 119 12.73 0.24 9.23
CA GLU A 119 13.77 -0.59 8.60
C GLU A 119 13.44 -2.10 8.63
N VAL A 120 12.74 -2.56 9.68
CA VAL A 120 12.27 -3.96 9.79
C VAL A 120 11.30 -4.27 8.65
N MET A 121 10.36 -3.37 8.40
CA MET A 121 9.38 -3.53 7.34
C MET A 121 9.99 -3.39 5.95
N ALA A 122 10.88 -2.41 5.74
CA ALA A 122 11.61 -2.28 4.49
C ALA A 122 12.42 -3.54 4.16
N SER A 123 13.08 -4.14 5.16
CA SER A 123 13.84 -5.38 5.00
C SER A 123 12.94 -6.57 4.67
N PHE A 124 11.79 -6.69 5.33
CA PHE A 124 10.82 -7.74 5.04
C PHE A 124 10.26 -7.63 3.61
N VAL A 125 9.85 -6.43 3.20
CA VAL A 125 9.30 -6.19 1.85
C VAL A 125 10.39 -6.43 0.80
N ALA A 126 11.63 -5.97 1.02
CA ALA A 126 12.76 -6.27 0.14
C ALA A 126 12.97 -7.78 -0.02
N ALA A 127 12.97 -8.53 1.08
CA ALA A 127 13.13 -9.98 1.06
C ALA A 127 12.00 -10.68 0.29
N ALA A 128 10.74 -10.28 0.52
CA ALA A 128 9.57 -10.81 -0.15
C ALA A 128 9.57 -10.53 -1.67
N LEU A 129 10.04 -9.35 -2.08
CA LEU A 129 10.15 -8.93 -3.49
C LEU A 129 11.45 -9.35 -4.17
N GLU A 130 12.31 -10.11 -3.49
CA GLU A 130 13.62 -10.55 -4.01
C GLU A 130 14.54 -9.38 -4.42
N LYS A 131 14.52 -8.30 -3.63
CA LYS A 131 15.37 -7.13 -3.78
C LYS A 131 16.53 -7.17 -2.79
N ASP A 132 17.72 -6.78 -3.23
CA ASP A 132 18.90 -6.67 -2.35
C ASP A 132 18.70 -5.60 -1.27
N VAL A 133 18.06 -4.50 -1.62
CA VAL A 133 17.75 -3.39 -0.71
C VAL A 133 16.48 -2.68 -1.17
N LEU A 134 15.72 -2.17 -0.20
CA LEU A 134 14.58 -1.28 -0.43
C LEU A 134 14.73 -0.04 0.45
N TYR A 135 14.51 1.13 -0.16
CA TYR A 135 14.55 2.42 0.52
C TYR A 135 13.16 3.03 0.55
N ALA A 136 12.82 3.69 1.66
CA ALA A 136 11.65 4.56 1.69
C ALA A 136 11.84 5.70 0.66
N SER A 137 10.78 6.03 -0.06
CA SER A 137 10.74 7.22 -0.91
C SER A 137 11.06 8.47 -0.09
N ALA A 138 11.88 9.34 -0.66
CA ALA A 138 12.18 10.65 -0.09
C ALA A 138 11.11 11.71 -0.41
N ASP A 139 10.10 11.36 -1.22
CA ASP A 139 8.98 12.23 -1.52
C ASP A 139 8.12 12.42 -0.26
N PRO A 140 7.98 13.65 0.25
CA PRO A 140 7.22 13.92 1.47
C PRO A 140 5.71 13.85 1.26
N LEU A 141 5.22 13.71 0.02
CA LEU A 141 3.80 13.60 -0.29
C LEU A 141 3.40 12.16 -0.60
N ASP A 142 4.17 11.48 -1.44
CA ASP A 142 3.77 10.21 -2.05
C ASP A 142 4.40 8.95 -1.41
N GLY A 143 5.31 9.10 -0.45
CA GLY A 143 5.95 7.94 0.18
C GLY A 143 4.95 6.96 0.84
N CYS A 144 4.05 7.48 1.67
CA CYS A 144 2.94 6.73 2.24
C CYS A 144 1.71 7.63 2.30
N ASN A 145 0.61 7.18 1.71
CA ASN A 145 -0.65 7.93 1.69
C ASN A 145 -1.77 7.14 2.37
N MET A 146 -2.85 7.86 2.70
CA MET A 146 -4.10 7.26 3.13
C MET A 146 -5.19 7.59 2.13
N THR A 147 -5.74 6.55 1.51
CA THR A 147 -6.90 6.66 0.61
C THR A 147 -8.19 6.56 1.41
N VAL A 148 -9.16 7.41 1.08
CA VAL A 148 -10.50 7.44 1.69
C VAL A 148 -11.54 7.28 0.59
N TYR A 149 -12.44 6.33 0.78
CA TYR A 149 -13.60 6.10 -0.08
C TYR A 149 -14.88 6.45 0.67
N GLU A 150 -15.72 7.27 0.06
CA GLU A 150 -17.08 7.58 0.48
C GLU A 150 -18.11 6.79 -0.34
N GLU A 151 -19.39 7.01 -0.08
CA GLU A 151 -20.44 6.36 -0.86
C GLU A 151 -20.35 6.79 -2.33
N ARG A 152 -20.26 5.80 -3.25
CA ARG A 152 -20.10 5.96 -4.71
C ARG A 152 -18.69 6.34 -5.19
N ASP A 153 -17.73 6.39 -4.28
CA ASP A 153 -16.32 6.39 -4.66
C ASP A 153 -15.95 5.03 -5.24
N GLU A 154 -15.03 5.05 -6.19
CA GLU A 154 -14.58 3.87 -6.92
C GLU A 154 -13.15 4.08 -7.40
N LEU A 155 -12.43 2.98 -7.56
CA LEU A 155 -11.12 2.99 -8.19
C LEU A 155 -11.26 2.27 -9.53
N GLY A 156 -11.23 3.04 -10.60
CA GLY A 156 -11.28 2.53 -11.96
C GLY A 156 -10.14 1.55 -12.20
N TRP A 157 -10.39 0.52 -13.01
CA TRP A 157 -9.37 -0.49 -13.31
C TRP A 157 -8.14 0.14 -14.00
N HIS A 158 -6.94 -0.10 -13.46
CA HIS A 158 -5.69 0.42 -14.00
C HIS A 158 -4.48 -0.45 -13.61
N PHE A 159 -3.32 -0.11 -14.18
CA PHE A 159 -2.01 -0.54 -13.70
C PHE A 159 -1.35 0.57 -12.89
N ASP A 160 -0.75 0.21 -11.76
CA ASP A 160 0.09 1.13 -11.00
C ASP A 160 1.31 1.56 -11.84
N GLN A 161 1.73 2.82 -11.70
CA GLN A 161 2.99 3.30 -12.26
C GLN A 161 4.20 2.92 -11.38
N SER A 162 3.96 2.49 -10.14
CA SER A 162 4.99 1.95 -9.25
C SER A 162 5.33 0.50 -9.62
N GLU A 163 6.55 0.06 -9.27
CA GLU A 163 6.95 -1.34 -9.46
C GLU A 163 6.13 -2.30 -8.59
N PHE A 164 5.69 -1.84 -7.42
CA PHE A 164 4.83 -2.56 -6.49
C PHE A 164 4.12 -1.59 -5.54
N SER A 165 3.13 -2.10 -4.81
CA SER A 165 2.45 -1.40 -3.73
C SER A 165 2.27 -2.32 -2.51
N VAL A 166 2.20 -1.71 -1.33
CA VAL A 166 1.86 -2.38 -0.06
C VAL A 166 0.69 -1.65 0.55
N THR A 167 -0.42 -2.35 0.75
CA THR A 167 -1.65 -1.77 1.29
C THR A 167 -1.95 -2.34 2.66
N LEU A 168 -2.21 -1.46 3.63
CA LEU A 168 -2.85 -1.81 4.89
C LEU A 168 -4.36 -1.57 4.72
N MET A 169 -5.15 -2.64 4.83
CA MET A 169 -6.60 -2.63 4.65
C MET A 169 -7.35 -2.88 5.95
#